data_AF-A0A2V8MMD6-F1
#
_entry.id   AF-A0A2V8MMD6-F1
#
_cell.length_a   1.000
_cell.length_b   1.000
_cell.length_c   1.000
_cell.angle_alpha   90.00
_cell.angle_beta   90.00
_cell.angle_gamma   90.00
#
_symmetry.space_group_name_H-M   'P 1'
#
loop_
_entity.id
_entity.type
_entity.pdbx_description
1 polymer ?
#
loop_
_entity_poly.entity_id
_entity_poly.type
_entity_poly.pdbx_seq_one_letter_code
_entity_poly.pdbx_strand_id
1 'polypeptide(L)'
;NTHSVGVARDAVIAWRVKHGAADKTGYWWSLPVVAETWDGWLNDINGFHVKPEDVWHALDGAHGAALEEGSVGGGTGMICYEFKGGNGTASRKVEMKDET
;
A
#
# COMPACT_ATOMS: atom_id res chain seq x y z
N ASN A 1 -7.88 2.43 -2.55
CA ASN A 1 -9.22 1.92 -2.88
C ASN A 1 -9.27 1.46 -4.33
N THR A 2 -10.34 0.75 -4.71
CA THR A 2 -10.49 0.08 -6.01
C THR A 2 -10.22 0.96 -7.23
N HIS A 3 -10.80 2.15 -7.30
CA HIS A 3 -10.60 3.04 -8.45
C HIS A 3 -9.25 3.77 -8.45
N SER A 4 -8.48 3.65 -7.36
CA SER A 4 -7.15 4.25 -7.24
C SER A 4 -6.01 3.28 -7.60
N VAL A 5 -6.30 2.04 -8.02
CA VAL A 5 -5.25 1.07 -8.41
C VAL A 5 -4.37 1.62 -9.54
N GLY A 6 -4.98 2.25 -10.55
CA GLY A 6 -4.25 2.83 -11.68
C GLY A 6 -3.28 3.93 -11.25
N VAL A 7 -3.78 4.94 -10.53
CA VAL A 7 -2.94 6.06 -10.07
C VAL A 7 -1.84 5.59 -9.10
N ALA A 8 -2.13 4.62 -8.22
CA ALA A 8 -1.13 4.05 -7.32
C ALA A 8 -0.02 3.33 -8.10
N ARG A 9 -0.38 2.50 -9.09
CA ARG A 9 0.59 1.80 -9.95
C ARG A 9 1.50 2.78 -10.68
N ASP A 10 0.93 3.82 -11.29
CA ASP A 10 1.68 4.80 -12.06
C ASP A 10 2.58 5.66 -11.17
N ALA A 11 2.06 6.10 -10.02
CA ALA A 11 2.80 6.90 -9.05
C ALA A 11 4.00 6.16 -8.47
N VAL A 12 3.89 4.86 -8.17
CA VAL A 12 5.02 4.04 -7.69
C VAL A 12 6.15 3.99 -8.72
N ILE A 13 5.83 3.83 -10.00
CA ILE A 13 6.84 3.80 -11.08
C ILE A 13 7.51 5.17 -11.21
N ALA A 14 6.72 6.24 -11.24
CA ALA A 14 7.24 7.60 -11.29
C ALA A 14 8.16 7.93 -10.09
N TRP A 15 7.75 7.51 -8.89
CA TRP A 15 8.55 7.65 -7.68
C TRP A 15 9.90 6.93 -7.79
N ARG A 16 9.90 5.67 -8.24
CA ARG A 16 11.11 4.86 -8.41
C ARG A 16 12.08 5.46 -9.42
N VAL A 17 11.58 5.99 -10.52
CA VAL A 17 12.42 6.68 -11.52
C VAL A 17 13.06 7.95 -10.94
N LYS A 18 12.36 8.66 -10.06
CA LYS A 18 12.88 9.88 -9.41
C LYS A 18 13.92 9.60 -8.31
N HIS A 19 13.83 8.46 -7.63
CA HIS A 19 14.62 8.15 -6.42
C HIS A 19 15.77 7.17 -6.63
N GLY A 20 16.03 6.69 -7.84
CA GLY A 20 17.07 5.70 -8.05
C GLY A 20 17.59 5.59 -9.48
N ALA A 21 18.68 4.84 -9.62
CA ALA A 21 19.22 4.44 -10.91
C ALA A 21 18.41 3.28 -11.51
N ALA A 22 18.86 2.76 -12.66
CA ALA A 22 18.41 1.47 -13.14
C ALA A 22 18.56 0.39 -12.05
N ASP A 23 17.74 -0.67 -12.13
CA ASP A 23 17.84 -1.76 -11.17
C ASP A 23 19.18 -2.52 -11.36
N LYS A 24 19.41 -3.55 -10.53
CA LYS A 24 20.63 -4.36 -10.60
C LYS A 24 20.85 -5.06 -11.95
N THR A 25 19.81 -5.15 -12.79
CA THR A 25 19.87 -5.72 -14.14
C THR A 25 20.05 -4.66 -15.23
N GLY A 26 20.09 -3.37 -14.86
CA GLY A 26 20.23 -2.25 -15.78
C GLY A 26 18.91 -1.75 -16.37
N TYR A 27 17.77 -2.26 -15.93
CA TYR A 27 16.46 -1.86 -16.43
C TYR A 27 15.82 -0.72 -15.62
N TRP A 28 15.05 0.11 -16.33
CA TRP A 28 14.30 1.25 -15.77
C TRP A 28 12.80 0.97 -15.62
N TRP A 29 12.28 -0.02 -16.35
CA TRP A 29 10.88 -0.42 -16.25
C TRP A 29 10.63 -1.11 -14.90
N SER A 30 9.37 -1.15 -14.48
CA SER A 30 8.98 -1.73 -13.20
C SER A 30 7.58 -2.34 -13.30
N LEU A 31 7.37 -3.44 -12.58
CA LEU A 31 6.10 -4.15 -12.45
C LEU A 31 5.67 -4.07 -10.98
N PRO A 32 5.18 -2.91 -10.50
CA PRO A 32 4.83 -2.74 -9.10
C PRO A 32 3.61 -3.61 -8.75
N VAL A 33 3.57 -4.06 -7.50
CA VAL A 33 2.42 -4.77 -6.95
C VAL A 33 1.51 -3.74 -6.28
N VAL A 34 0.27 -3.66 -6.74
CA VAL A 34 -0.76 -2.80 -6.17
C VAL A 34 -2.00 -3.65 -5.94
N ALA A 35 -2.53 -3.60 -4.73
CA ALA A 35 -3.75 -4.27 -4.33
C ALA A 35 -4.75 -3.26 -3.79
N GLU A 36 -6.01 -3.69 -3.68
CA GLU A 36 -7.09 -2.84 -3.23
C GLU A 36 -8.13 -3.63 -2.44
N THR A 37 -8.89 -2.87 -1.65
CA THR A 37 -10.22 -3.22 -1.21
C THR A 37 -11.14 -2.03 -1.50
N TRP A 38 -12.44 -2.28 -1.51
CA TRP A 38 -13.46 -1.30 -1.87
C TRP A 38 -14.01 -0.56 -0.66
N ASP A 39 -14.00 0.78 -0.70
CA ASP A 39 -14.42 1.67 0.40
C ASP A 39 -15.63 2.56 0.08
N GLY A 40 -16.38 2.27 -0.99
CA GLY A 40 -17.43 3.16 -1.50
C GLY A 40 -18.64 3.39 -0.58
N TRP A 41 -18.73 2.70 0.57
CA TRP A 41 -19.70 3.03 1.62
C TRP A 41 -19.37 4.32 2.37
N LEU A 42 -18.07 4.55 2.64
CA LEU A 42 -17.60 5.67 3.47
C LEU A 42 -16.76 6.67 2.69
N ASN A 43 -16.44 6.36 1.43
CA ASN A 43 -15.63 7.18 0.55
C ASN A 43 -16.37 7.46 -0.76
N ASP A 44 -16.26 8.69 -1.26
CA ASP A 44 -16.63 9.01 -2.64
C ASP A 44 -15.57 8.43 -3.60
N ILE A 45 -15.71 7.13 -3.90
CA ILE A 45 -14.70 6.40 -4.69
C ILE A 45 -14.60 6.90 -6.14
N ASN A 46 -15.67 7.51 -6.67
CA ASN A 46 -15.71 8.07 -8.01
C ASN A 46 -15.12 9.48 -8.11
N GLY A 47 -14.80 10.13 -6.98
CA GLY A 47 -14.10 11.41 -6.96
C GLY A 47 -12.60 11.30 -7.22
N PHE A 48 -12.04 10.08 -7.31
CA PHE A 48 -10.62 9.81 -7.57
C PHE A 48 -9.70 10.62 -6.64
N HIS A 49 -9.99 10.61 -5.34
CA HIS A 49 -9.33 11.49 -4.35
C HIS A 49 -7.85 11.18 -4.11
N VAL A 50 -7.41 9.92 -4.29
CA VAL A 50 -5.99 9.55 -4.18
C VAL A 50 -5.20 10.15 -5.34
N LYS A 51 -4.14 10.90 -5.01
CA LYS A 51 -3.22 11.53 -5.97
C LYS A 51 -1.84 10.89 -5.91
N PRO A 52 -0.98 11.09 -6.93
CA PRO A 52 0.40 10.60 -6.90
C PRO A 52 1.17 11.02 -5.66
N GLU A 53 0.93 12.24 -5.17
CA GLU A 53 1.60 12.80 -3.99
C GLU A 53 1.25 12.04 -2.70
N ASP A 54 0.02 11.52 -2.57
CA ASP A 54 -0.38 10.69 -1.43
C ASP A 54 0.42 9.38 -1.41
N VAL A 55 0.63 8.80 -2.59
CA VAL A 55 1.40 7.56 -2.76
C VAL A 55 2.87 7.80 -2.47
N TRP A 56 3.42 8.91 -2.94
CA TRP A 56 4.81 9.29 -2.67
C TRP A 56 5.03 9.58 -1.19
N HIS A 57 4.13 10.30 -0.55
CA HIS A 57 4.17 10.53 0.89
C HIS A 57 4.16 9.20 1.67
N ALA A 58 3.33 8.23 1.27
CA ALA A 58 3.31 6.91 1.88
C ALA A 58 4.62 6.13 1.67
N LEU A 59 5.26 6.24 0.49
CA LEU A 59 6.56 5.62 0.21
C LEU A 59 7.70 6.27 0.99
N ASP A 60 7.75 7.60 1.01
CA ASP A 60 8.79 8.39 1.67
C ASP A 60 8.68 8.31 3.20
N GLY A 61 7.46 8.18 3.72
CA GLY A 61 7.19 8.05 5.15
C GLY A 61 7.30 6.63 5.70
N ALA A 62 7.61 5.62 4.88
CA ALA A 62 7.66 4.24 5.32
C ALA A 62 8.76 4.02 6.39
N HIS A 63 8.39 3.39 7.51
CA HIS A 63 9.31 3.12 8.61
C HIS A 63 9.10 1.72 9.21
N GLY A 64 10.11 1.25 9.96
CA GLY A 64 9.98 0.08 10.83
C GLY A 64 9.45 0.45 12.22
N ALA A 65 9.39 -0.53 13.13
CA ALA A 65 8.86 -0.43 14.49
C ALA A 65 7.32 -0.56 14.59
N ALA A 66 6.72 0.00 15.64
CA ALA A 66 5.28 -0.06 15.86
C ALA A 66 4.55 0.62 14.69
N LEU A 67 3.53 -0.05 14.17
CA LEU A 67 2.75 0.39 13.02
C LEU A 67 1.38 0.87 13.50
N GLU A 68 0.88 1.97 12.93
CA GLU A 68 -0.48 2.42 13.19
C GLU A 68 -1.51 1.42 12.61
N GLU A 69 -2.52 1.11 13.42
CA GLU A 69 -3.62 0.20 13.07
C GLU A 69 -4.96 0.94 13.07
N GLY A 70 -5.98 0.34 12.43
CA GLY A 70 -7.31 0.91 12.31
C GLY A 70 -7.48 1.77 11.05
N SER A 71 -8.09 2.94 11.19
CA SER A 71 -8.53 3.78 10.06
C SER A 71 -7.41 4.65 9.49
N VAL A 72 -6.36 4.02 8.98
CA VAL A 72 -5.18 4.69 8.43
C VAL A 72 -4.84 4.15 7.02
N GLY A 73 -4.20 4.98 6.20
CA GLY A 73 -3.78 4.61 4.84
C GLY A 73 -4.90 4.02 3.99
N GLY A 74 -4.62 2.91 3.29
CA GLY A 74 -5.63 2.21 2.48
C GLY A 74 -6.84 1.68 3.26
N GLY A 75 -6.71 1.46 4.58
CA GLY A 75 -7.78 1.01 5.46
C GLY A 75 -8.76 2.09 5.93
N THR A 76 -8.51 3.36 5.61
CA THR A 76 -9.24 4.52 6.14
C THR A 76 -10.76 4.38 6.01
N GLY A 77 -11.27 4.08 4.81
CA GLY A 77 -12.71 3.96 4.52
C GLY A 77 -13.29 2.54 4.66
N MET A 78 -12.54 1.57 5.23
CA MET A 78 -12.94 0.17 5.20
C MET A 78 -13.94 -0.22 6.29
N ILE A 79 -14.79 -1.21 5.98
CA ILE A 79 -15.76 -1.86 6.87
C ILE A 79 -15.42 -3.35 6.93
N CYS A 80 -15.50 -3.96 8.12
CA CYS A 80 -15.27 -5.39 8.32
C CYS A 80 -16.30 -5.92 9.33
N TYR A 81 -17.07 -6.93 8.94
CA TYR A 81 -18.18 -7.49 9.75
C TYR A 81 -19.16 -6.42 10.28
N GLU A 82 -19.54 -5.46 9.44
CA GLU A 82 -20.44 -4.34 9.78
C GLU A 82 -19.93 -3.36 10.87
N PHE A 83 -18.71 -3.56 11.35
CA PHE A 83 -17.99 -2.58 12.19
C PHE A 83 -16.97 -1.81 11.35
N LYS A 84 -16.44 -0.73 11.94
CA LYS A 84 -15.33 0.01 11.31
C LYS A 84 -14.13 -0.94 11.14
N GLY A 85 -13.75 -1.17 9.89
CA GLY A 85 -12.55 -1.93 9.53
C GLY A 85 -11.31 -1.04 9.46
N GLY A 86 -10.23 -1.57 8.88
CA GLY A 86 -8.98 -0.83 8.76
C GLY A 86 -7.78 -1.72 8.47
N ASN A 87 -6.58 -1.17 8.67
CA ASN A 87 -5.35 -1.93 8.69
C ASN A 87 -5.20 -2.65 10.04
N GLY A 88 -4.69 -3.89 10.01
CA GLY A 88 -4.34 -4.64 11.21
C GLY A 88 -3.14 -5.54 10.92
N THR A 89 -2.30 -5.77 11.92
CA THR A 89 -1.06 -6.55 11.78
C THR A 89 -0.77 -7.40 13.02
N ALA A 90 -0.12 -8.53 12.82
CA ALA A 90 0.36 -9.39 13.88
C ALA A 90 1.53 -10.24 13.37
N SER A 91 2.42 -10.64 14.26
CA SER A 91 3.52 -11.55 13.94
C SER A 91 3.58 -12.74 14.91
N ARG A 92 4.22 -13.82 14.48
CA ARG A 92 4.48 -15.02 15.28
C ARG A 92 5.90 -15.50 15.03
N LYS A 93 6.55 -16.02 16.06
CA LYS A 93 7.83 -16.73 15.94
C LYS A 93 7.55 -18.23 15.99
N VAL A 94 8.18 -18.98 15.09
CA VAL A 94 8.07 -20.44 15.01
C VAL A 94 9.45 -21.06 15.01
N GLU A 95 9.59 -22.23 15.61
CA GLU A 95 10.83 -23.01 15.58
C GLU A 95 10.77 -23.98 14.40
N MET A 96 11.74 -23.86 13.49
CA MET A 96 11.93 -24.82 12.40
C MET A 96 12.93 -25.87 12.87
N LYS A 97 12.60 -27.16 12.72
CA LYS A 97 13.56 -28.24 12.91
C LYS A 97 14.32 -28.43 11.60
N ASP A 98 15.65 -28.55 11.68
CA ASP A 98 16.45 -28.95 10.53
C ASP A 98 16.06 -30.38 10.12
N GLU A 99 15.93 -30.64 8.82
CA GLU A 99 15.80 -31.99 8.28
C GLU A 99 17.16 -32.70 8.45
N THR A 100 17.24 -33.70 9.33
CA THR A 100 18.35 -34.66 9.40
C THR A 100 18.29 -35.67 8.27
#